data_AF-A0A4Y3K909-F1
#
_entry.id   AF-A0A4Y3K909-F1
#
_cell.length_a   1.000
_cell.length_b   1.000
_cell.length_c   1.000
_cell.angle_alpha   90.00
_cell.angle_beta   90.00
_cell.angle_gamma   90.00
#
_symmetry.space_group_name_H-M   'P 1'
#
loop_
_entity.id
_entity.type
_entity.pdbx_description
1 polymer ?
#
loop_
_entity_poly.entity_id
_entity_poly.type
_entity_poly.pdbx_seq_one_letter_code
_entity_poly.pdbx_strand_id
1 'polypeptide(L)'
;MREDGATGGFLMNSAAADTVFGPGIRRVPSLAVPAGTALLADWSQVRLRVREDAQTLAFHQSGELFKYNLVQLRTEGRYGIEIRRPQAFAVVDLTA
;
A
#
# COMPACT_ATOMS: atom_id res chain seq x y z
N MET A 1 13.70 18.15 0.89
CA MET A 1 14.58 18.70 -0.15
C MET A 1 14.21 20.16 -0.40
N ARG A 2 14.87 21.11 0.30
CA ARG A 2 14.93 22.55 -0.02
C ARG A 2 16.36 22.86 -0.45
N GLU A 3 16.56 23.91 -1.23
CA GLU A 3 17.89 24.45 -1.49
C GLU A 3 18.46 25.14 -0.22
N ASP A 4 17.62 25.73 0.67
CA ASP A 4 18.12 26.53 1.81
C ASP A 4 17.10 26.98 2.91
N GLY A 5 15.82 26.56 2.91
CA GLY A 5 15.03 26.51 4.17
C GLY A 5 14.42 27.80 4.76
N ALA A 6 14.80 29.00 4.35
CA ALA A 6 14.63 30.21 5.17
C ALA A 6 13.28 30.97 5.09
N THR A 7 12.44 30.75 4.07
CA THR A 7 11.36 31.71 3.69
C THR A 7 9.92 31.31 4.03
N GLY A 8 9.70 30.24 4.82
CA GLY A 8 8.37 29.88 5.37
C GLY A 8 7.32 29.37 4.37
N GLY A 9 7.51 29.56 3.05
CA GLY A 9 6.59 29.06 2.02
C GLY A 9 6.72 27.55 1.81
N PHE A 10 5.60 26.84 1.67
CA PHE A 10 5.60 25.39 1.40
C PHE A 10 6.18 25.09 0.00
N LEU A 11 7.01 24.04 -0.09
CA LEU A 11 7.52 23.55 -1.38
C LEU A 11 6.49 22.80 -2.21
N MET A 12 5.51 22.20 -1.54
CA MET A 12 4.40 21.50 -2.16
C MET A 12 3.12 22.12 -1.60
N ASN A 13 2.12 22.29 -2.45
CA ASN A 13 0.84 22.85 -2.04
C ASN A 13 0.25 21.99 -0.91
N SER A 14 0.14 22.57 0.29
CA SER A 14 -0.02 21.85 1.55
C SER A 14 -1.45 21.36 1.83
N ALA A 15 -2.43 21.74 1.02
CA ALA A 15 -3.84 21.42 1.29
C ALA A 15 -4.20 19.95 1.03
N ALA A 16 -3.59 19.29 0.04
CA ALA A 16 -3.80 17.87 -0.29
C ALA A 16 -2.90 17.47 -1.47
N ALA A 17 -1.57 17.54 -1.32
CA ALA A 17 -0.69 17.11 -2.41
C ALA A 17 -0.80 15.58 -2.61
N ASP A 18 -1.70 15.18 -3.51
CA ASP A 18 -1.83 13.81 -4.02
C ASP A 18 -0.67 13.42 -4.95
N THR A 19 0.17 14.39 -5.30
CA THR A 19 1.31 14.23 -6.18
C THR A 19 2.58 14.78 -5.56
N VAL A 20 3.69 14.07 -5.76
CA VAL A 20 5.03 14.46 -5.33
C VAL A 20 5.89 14.57 -6.59
N PHE A 21 6.73 15.60 -6.72
CA PHE A 21 7.56 15.87 -7.91
C PHE A 21 6.81 16.28 -9.20
N GLY A 22 5.60 16.83 -9.07
CA GLY A 22 4.83 17.39 -10.20
C GLY A 22 3.68 16.49 -10.67
N PRO A 23 2.99 16.88 -11.77
CA PRO A 23 1.85 16.14 -12.27
C PRO A 23 2.31 14.81 -12.88
N GLY A 24 1.88 13.68 -12.30
CA GLY A 24 2.11 12.35 -12.86
C GLY A 24 2.63 11.31 -11.87
N ILE A 25 3.25 11.73 -10.76
CA ILE A 25 3.69 10.80 -9.72
C ILE A 25 2.74 10.90 -8.53
N ARG A 26 1.85 9.91 -8.43
CA ARG A 26 0.85 9.84 -7.37
C ARG A 26 1.47 9.33 -6.08
N ARG A 27 1.16 10.02 -4.98
CA ARG A 27 1.44 9.55 -3.63
C ARG A 27 0.35 8.58 -3.18
N VAL A 28 0.74 7.43 -2.65
CA VAL A 28 -0.18 6.47 -2.04
C VAL A 28 0.22 6.31 -0.56
N PRO A 29 -0.51 6.95 0.38
CA PRO A 29 -0.24 6.75 1.80
C PRO A 29 -0.62 5.32 2.21
N SER A 30 0.27 4.62 2.89
CA SER A 30 0.04 3.26 3.36
C SER A 30 0.74 3.02 4.69
N LEU A 31 0.03 2.40 5.64
CA LEU A 31 0.59 1.96 6.91
C LEU A 31 1.50 0.72 6.78
N ALA A 32 1.48 0.06 5.61
CA ALA A 32 2.35 -1.08 5.34
C ALA A 32 3.81 -0.67 5.05
N VAL A 33 4.07 0.60 4.74
CA VAL A 33 5.42 1.14 4.58
C VAL A 33 5.87 1.74 5.91
N PRO A 34 6.98 1.28 6.51
CA PRO A 34 7.47 1.81 7.79
C PRO A 34 7.77 3.30 7.73
N ALA A 35 7.59 3.99 8.86
CA ALA A 35 7.96 5.39 8.99
C ALA A 35 9.47 5.58 8.73
N GLY A 36 9.83 6.69 8.09
CA GLY A 36 11.21 6.96 7.67
C GLY A 36 11.61 6.25 6.37
N THR A 37 10.72 5.49 5.73
CA THR A 37 10.95 4.87 4.43
C THR A 37 9.89 5.31 3.42
N ALA A 38 10.27 5.44 2.16
CA ALA A 38 9.34 5.55 1.04
C ALA A 38 9.69 4.56 -0.09
N LEU A 39 8.68 4.20 -0.88
CA LEU A 39 8.86 3.42 -2.10
C LEU A 39 8.58 4.32 -3.30
N LEU A 40 9.56 4.46 -4.19
CA LEU A 40 9.40 5.13 -5.48
C LEU A 40 9.50 4.08 -6.57
N ALA A 41 8.47 3.96 -7.41
CA ALA A 41 8.43 2.91 -8.41
C ALA A 41 7.53 3.23 -9.60
N ASP A 42 7.83 2.59 -10.74
CA ASP A 42 6.88 2.39 -11.83
C ASP A 42 6.04 1.14 -11.58
N TRP A 43 4.84 1.35 -11.02
CA TRP A 43 3.91 0.28 -10.70
C TRP A 43 3.33 -0.45 -11.93
N SER A 44 3.51 0.07 -13.16
CA SER A 44 3.16 -0.67 -14.38
C SER A 44 4.05 -1.90 -14.61
N GLN A 45 5.20 -1.98 -13.93
CA GLN A 45 6.11 -3.13 -13.95
C GLN A 45 5.76 -4.22 -12.92
N VAL A 46 4.69 -4.02 -12.13
CA VAL A 46 4.13 -5.02 -11.22
C VAL A 46 2.78 -5.48 -11.75
N ARG A 47 2.50 -6.77 -11.65
CA ARG A 47 1.18 -7.33 -11.90
C ARG A 47 0.73 -8.19 -10.72
N LEU A 48 -0.46 -7.88 -10.21
CA LEU A 48 -1.18 -8.76 -9.30
C LEU A 48 -1.89 -9.84 -10.11
N ARG A 49 -1.56 -11.10 -9.85
CA ARG A 49 -2.21 -12.28 -10.43
C ARG A 49 -3.25 -12.77 -9.44
N VAL A 50 -4.52 -12.68 -9.81
CA VAL A 50 -5.63 -13.17 -8.99
C VAL A 50 -5.97 -14.58 -9.46
N ARG A 51 -5.85 -15.57 -8.58
CA ARG A 51 -6.32 -16.94 -8.84
C ARG A 51 -7.74 -17.15 -8.31
N GLU A 52 -8.01 -16.62 -7.14
CA GLU A 52 -9.32 -16.62 -6.49
C GLU A 52 -9.43 -15.30 -5.73
N ASP A 53 -10.45 -14.50 -6.04
CA ASP A 53 -10.68 -13.24 -5.34
C ASP A 53 -11.35 -13.49 -3.98
N ALA A 54 -11.50 -12.44 -3.18
CA ALA A 54 -11.98 -12.51 -1.79
C ALA A 54 -13.47 -12.90 -1.64
N GLN A 55 -14.07 -13.59 -2.61
CA GLN A 55 -15.49 -13.98 -2.59
C GLN A 55 -15.77 -15.22 -1.73
N THR A 56 -14.77 -15.98 -1.34
CA THR A 56 -14.99 -17.17 -0.50
C THR A 56 -15.12 -16.79 0.97
N LEU A 57 -16.34 -16.46 1.39
CA LEU A 57 -16.73 -16.37 2.79
C LEU A 57 -16.98 -17.78 3.34
N ALA A 58 -16.05 -18.29 4.14
CA ALA A 58 -16.27 -19.49 4.92
C ALA A 58 -17.04 -19.14 6.20
N PHE A 59 -18.21 -19.74 6.36
CA PHE A 59 -19.05 -19.64 7.55
C PHE A 59 -18.90 -20.92 8.37
N HIS A 60 -18.35 -20.81 9.57
CA HIS A 60 -18.28 -21.95 10.49
C HIS A 60 -19.45 -21.88 11.47
N GLN A 61 -20.47 -22.72 11.22
CA GLN A 61 -21.68 -22.84 12.04
C GLN A 61 -21.67 -24.14 12.89
N SER A 62 -20.48 -24.67 13.17
CA SER A 62 -20.27 -25.92 13.90
C SER A 62 -19.06 -25.81 14.82
N GLY A 63 -18.98 -26.68 15.84
CA GLY A 63 -17.85 -26.71 16.80
C GLY A 63 -18.12 -25.92 18.08
N GLU A 64 -17.08 -25.62 18.85
CA GLU A 64 -17.20 -24.98 20.18
C GLU A 64 -17.93 -23.63 20.12
N LEU A 65 -17.66 -22.80 19.10
CA LEU A 65 -18.28 -21.48 18.95
C LEU A 65 -19.81 -21.57 18.80
N PHE A 66 -20.32 -22.65 18.21
CA PHE A 66 -21.77 -22.86 18.06
C PHE A 66 -22.46 -23.06 19.42
N LYS A 67 -21.78 -23.68 20.40
CA LYS A 67 -22.30 -23.85 21.77
C LYS A 67 -22.54 -22.52 22.49
N TYR A 68 -21.90 -21.45 22.02
CA TYR A 68 -22.00 -20.10 22.55
C TYR A 68 -22.78 -19.14 21.64
N ASN A 69 -23.50 -19.67 20.62
CA ASN A 69 -24.19 -18.87 19.60
C ASN A 69 -23.26 -17.89 18.84
N LEU A 70 -22.00 -18.26 18.64
CA LEU A 70 -21.02 -17.50 17.88
C LEU A 70 -20.79 -18.13 16.50
N VAL A 71 -20.55 -17.30 15.50
CA VAL A 71 -20.18 -17.70 14.14
C VAL A 71 -18.82 -17.11 13.79
N GLN A 72 -17.93 -17.93 13.23
CA GLN A 72 -16.68 -17.45 12.68
C GLN A 72 -16.82 -17.22 11.17
N LEU A 73 -16.50 -16.00 10.76
CA LEU A 73 -16.44 -15.58 9.37
C LEU A 73 -14.98 -15.48 8.95
N ARG A 74 -14.62 -16.15 7.85
CA ARG A 74 -13.28 -16.06 7.28
C ARG A 74 -13.39 -15.75 5.80
N THR A 75 -12.69 -14.71 5.36
CA THR A 75 -12.48 -14.40 3.94
C THR A 75 -11.07 -14.78 3.55
N GLU A 76 -10.93 -15.48 2.44
CA GLU A 76 -9.64 -15.89 1.89
C GLU A 76 -9.59 -15.52 0.42
N GLY A 77 -8.41 -15.13 -0.05
CA GLY A 77 -8.13 -14.91 -1.47
C GLY A 77 -6.75 -15.45 -1.82
N ARG A 78 -6.56 -15.84 -3.08
CA ARG A 78 -5.32 -16.42 -3.58
C ARG A 78 -4.73 -15.50 -4.63
N TYR A 79 -3.64 -14.83 -4.25
CA TYR A 79 -2.97 -13.82 -5.05
C TYR A 79 -1.50 -14.18 -5.26
N GLY A 80 -0.98 -13.91 -6.46
CA GLY A 80 0.44 -13.93 -6.78
C GLY A 80 0.91 -12.54 -7.20
N ILE A 81 2.17 -12.23 -6.93
CA ILE A 81 2.80 -10.97 -7.36
C ILE A 81 3.87 -11.30 -8.39
N GLU A 82 3.82 -10.61 -9.52
CA GLU A 82 4.80 -10.69 -10.59
C GLU A 82 5.51 -9.34 -10.72
N ILE A 83 6.84 -9.34 -10.58
CA ILE A 83 7.70 -8.17 -10.77
C ILE A 83 8.47 -8.38 -12.07
N ARG A 84 8.20 -7.54 -13.07
CA ARG A 84 8.81 -7.70 -14.41
C ARG A 84 10.19 -7.08 -14.51
N ARG A 85 10.39 -5.95 -13.83
CA ARG A 85 11.62 -5.17 -13.90
C ARG A 85 12.03 -4.65 -12.52
N PRO A 86 12.84 -5.40 -11.77
CA PRO A 86 13.22 -5.02 -10.39
C PRO A 86 13.88 -3.64 -10.28
N GLN A 87 14.65 -3.21 -11.29
CA GLN A 87 15.31 -1.90 -11.27
C GLN A 87 14.34 -0.70 -11.40
N ALA A 88 13.05 -0.94 -11.65
CA ALA A 88 12.03 0.10 -11.68
C ALA A 88 11.50 0.48 -10.28
N PHE A 89 12.06 -0.10 -9.22
CA PHE A 89 11.66 0.06 -7.84
C PHE A 89 12.85 0.54 -7.00
N ALA A 90 12.63 1.56 -6.17
CA ALA A 90 13.63 2.10 -5.25
C ALA A 90 13.05 2.23 -3.84
N VAL A 91 13.84 1.82 -2.86
CA VAL A 91 13.61 2.13 -1.44
C VAL A 91 14.33 3.42 -1.13
N VAL A 92 13.59 4.39 -0.61
CA VAL A 92 14.09 5.72 -0.26
C VAL A 92 14.14 5.80 1.27
N ASP A 93 15.33 6.04 1.80
CA ASP A 93 15.53 6.38 3.20
C ASP A 93 15.23 7.87 3.41
N LEU A 94 14.39 8.18 4.39
CA LEU A 94 13.96 9.55 4.74
C LEU A 94 14.53 9.99 6.09
N THR A 95 15.44 9.22 6.68
CA THR A 95 16.00 9.48 8.02
C THR A 95 17.35 10.18 8.01
N ALA A 96 18.01 10.24 6.85
CA ALA A 96 19.30 10.89 6.66
C ALA A 96 19.21 12.42 6.61
#